data_AF-A0A2E2ZDI5-F1
#
_entry.id   AF-A0A2E2ZDI5-F1
#
_cell.length_a   1.000
_cell.length_b   1.000
_cell.length_c   1.000
_cell.angle_alpha   90.00
_cell.angle_beta   90.00
_cell.angle_gamma   90.00
#
_symmetry.space_group_name_H-M   'P 1'
#
loop_
_entity.id
_entity.type
_entity.pdbx_description
1 polymer ?
#
loop_
_entity_poly.entity_id
_entity_poly.type
_entity_poly.pdbx_seq_one_letter_code
_entity_poly.pdbx_strand_id
1 'polypeptide(L)'
;DLYLINSSTGVVSVSGTNNYENNVTDDDHLPNKKYVDDEIINAFATVFQARIGEGLVLPSFVEVEDNEDTTLPSVVKIGLDDVVVAEFYRNRIELNDLRIEGTKLETVNSNEDLVLSTPGSGVVRVQDVLEISSTPSIDDPDQNLLQAGVQYEPSFPSNGIRLYVKEREFGGSGVFFKHQDLTRDELISKNRSIVYSMIF
;
A
#
# COMPACT_ATOMS: atom_id res chain seq x y z
N ASP A 1 -50.69 27.70 25.97
CA ASP A 1 -50.56 27.51 24.51
C ASP A 1 -49.95 28.74 23.87
N LEU A 2 -48.86 28.57 23.11
CA LEU A 2 -48.27 29.64 22.30
C LEU A 2 -48.95 29.63 20.93
N TYR A 3 -49.87 30.57 20.69
CA TYR A 3 -50.57 30.73 19.41
C TYR A 3 -49.94 31.86 18.58
N LEU A 4 -49.23 31.48 17.51
CA LEU A 4 -48.60 32.40 16.57
C LEU A 4 -49.43 32.40 15.27
N ILE A 5 -50.23 33.44 15.05
CA ILE A 5 -51.04 33.56 13.83
C ILE A 5 -50.21 34.34 12.81
N ASN A 6 -49.84 33.67 11.71
CA ASN A 6 -49.14 34.30 10.61
C ASN A 6 -49.89 34.04 9.29
N SER A 7 -50.18 35.09 8.53
CA SER A 7 -50.62 34.96 7.15
C SER A 7 -49.43 35.21 6.22
N SER A 8 -49.25 34.34 5.22
CA SER A 8 -48.23 34.43 4.17
C SER A 8 -46.82 33.96 4.57
N THR A 9 -45.85 34.86 4.82
CA THR A 9 -44.41 34.55 4.92
C THR A 9 -43.76 35.02 6.23
N GLY A 10 -44.56 35.38 7.24
CA GLY A 10 -44.02 36.10 8.37
C GLY A 10 -43.19 35.23 9.34
N VAL A 11 -42.27 35.91 10.01
CA VAL A 11 -41.23 35.33 10.86
C VAL A 11 -41.41 35.85 12.28
N VAL A 12 -41.23 34.99 13.28
CA VAL A 12 -41.15 35.44 14.68
C VAL A 12 -39.79 36.08 14.90
N SER A 13 -39.79 37.36 15.27
CA SER A 13 -38.56 38.11 15.53
C SER A 13 -38.44 38.47 17.00
N VAL A 14 -37.23 38.34 17.54
CA VAL A 14 -36.86 38.83 18.86
C VAL A 14 -36.09 40.12 18.67
N SER A 15 -36.53 41.20 19.32
CA SER A 15 -35.91 42.52 19.23
C SER A 15 -35.61 43.07 20.63
N GLY A 16 -34.68 44.03 20.72
CA GLY A 16 -34.33 44.68 22.00
C GLY A 16 -33.31 43.93 22.87
N THR A 17 -32.76 42.82 22.38
CA THR A 17 -31.64 42.10 23.00
C THR A 17 -30.48 41.99 22.02
N ASN A 18 -29.26 42.06 22.54
CA ASN A 18 -28.05 41.78 21.78
C ASN A 18 -27.63 40.33 22.08
N ASN A 19 -27.25 39.60 21.03
CA ASN A 19 -26.77 38.21 21.14
C ASN A 19 -27.80 37.27 21.78
N TYR A 20 -29.03 37.26 21.28
CA TYR A 20 -30.10 36.37 21.76
C TYR A 20 -29.64 34.92 21.82
N GLU A 21 -28.91 34.47 20.79
CA GLU A 21 -28.35 33.12 20.65
C GLU A 21 -27.54 32.68 21.87
N ASN A 22 -26.81 33.58 22.53
CA ASN A 22 -26.01 33.24 23.71
C ASN A 22 -26.85 32.92 24.95
N ASN A 23 -28.16 33.22 24.93
CA ASN A 23 -29.08 32.99 26.04
C ASN A 23 -29.99 31.76 25.79
N VAL A 24 -29.85 31.08 24.65
CA VAL A 24 -30.56 29.85 24.33
C VAL A 24 -29.83 28.67 25.00
N THR A 25 -29.85 28.60 26.33
CA THR A 25 -29.08 27.63 27.13
C THR A 25 -29.90 26.49 27.75
N ASP A 26 -31.22 26.57 27.67
CA ASP A 26 -32.16 25.58 28.23
C ASP A 26 -32.87 24.85 27.08
N ASP A 27 -33.20 23.57 27.29
CA ASP A 27 -33.83 22.71 26.28
C ASP A 27 -35.21 23.26 25.82
N ASP A 28 -35.89 24.06 26.65
CA ASP A 28 -37.19 24.68 26.34
C ASP A 28 -37.07 26.05 25.64
N HIS A 29 -35.85 26.54 25.37
CA HIS A 29 -35.67 27.79 24.63
C HIS A 29 -35.85 27.62 23.12
N LEU A 30 -36.46 28.62 22.46
CA LEU A 30 -36.61 28.63 21.00
C LEU A 30 -35.33 29.18 20.33
N PRO A 31 -34.58 28.39 19.55
CA PRO A 31 -33.38 28.89 18.88
C PRO A 31 -33.73 29.84 17.74
N ASN A 32 -32.95 30.90 17.58
CA ASN A 32 -33.01 31.77 16.41
C ASN A 32 -32.12 31.23 15.28
N LYS A 33 -32.21 31.82 14.08
CA LYS A 33 -31.38 31.40 12.94
C LYS A 33 -29.88 31.46 13.25
N LYS A 34 -29.41 32.50 13.96
CA LYS A 34 -27.99 32.67 14.28
C LYS A 34 -27.46 31.56 15.18
N TYR A 35 -28.21 31.17 16.22
CA TYR A 35 -27.87 30.03 17.06
C TYR A 35 -27.69 28.76 16.22
N VAL A 36 -28.66 28.46 15.34
CA VAL A 36 -28.59 27.27 14.47
C VAL A 36 -27.41 27.33 13.50
N ASP A 37 -27.19 28.47 12.84
CA ASP A 37 -26.06 28.65 11.93
C ASP A 37 -24.72 28.52 12.67
N ASP A 38 -24.59 29.12 13.85
CA ASP A 38 -23.39 29.09 14.68
C ASP A 38 -23.11 27.66 15.19
N GLU A 39 -24.12 26.93 15.67
CA GLU A 39 -23.97 25.53 16.10
C GLU A 39 -23.55 24.61 14.94
N ILE A 40 -24.12 24.78 13.74
CA ILE A 40 -23.73 24.02 12.55
C ILE A 40 -22.28 24.35 12.16
N ILE A 41 -21.92 25.63 12.10
CA ILE A 41 -20.56 26.06 11.78
C ILE A 41 -19.58 25.51 12.83
N ASN A 42 -19.93 25.57 14.11
CA ASN A 42 -19.12 25.06 15.20
C ASN A 42 -18.92 23.54 15.09
N ALA A 43 -19.98 22.78 14.82
CA ALA A 43 -19.89 21.34 14.61
C ALA A 43 -18.93 20.99 13.48
N PHE A 44 -19.02 21.65 12.32
CA PHE A 44 -18.10 21.42 11.20
C PHE A 44 -16.67 21.95 11.46
N ALA A 45 -16.51 22.94 12.33
CA ALA A 45 -15.20 23.49 12.68
C ALA A 45 -14.47 22.70 13.79
N THR A 46 -15.21 21.96 14.61
CA THR A 46 -14.66 21.29 15.82
C THR A 46 -14.72 19.77 15.77
N VAL A 47 -15.62 19.19 14.98
CA VAL A 47 -15.74 17.73 14.83
C VAL A 47 -15.07 17.31 13.54
N PHE A 48 -13.89 16.71 13.67
CA PHE A 48 -13.22 16.04 12.55
C PHE A 48 -13.80 14.64 12.37
N GLN A 49 -14.17 14.31 11.14
CA GLN A 49 -14.61 12.96 10.78
C GLN A 49 -13.38 12.11 10.47
N ALA A 50 -13.28 10.94 11.11
CA ALA A 50 -12.21 9.97 10.81
C ALA A 50 -12.33 9.39 9.40
N ARG A 51 -13.55 9.35 8.85
CA ARG A 51 -13.86 8.72 7.57
C ARG A 51 -14.75 9.60 6.69
N ILE A 52 -14.40 9.65 5.42
CA ILE A 52 -15.30 10.05 4.33
C ILE A 52 -15.60 8.81 3.50
N GLY A 53 -16.85 8.62 3.10
CA GLY A 53 -17.23 7.45 2.31
C GLY A 53 -18.57 7.59 1.63
N GLU A 54 -18.79 6.76 0.62
CA GLU A 54 -20.00 6.72 -0.19
C GLU A 54 -20.42 5.27 -0.45
N GLY A 55 -21.73 5.03 -0.55
CA GLY A 55 -22.31 3.70 -0.71
C GLY A 55 -22.88 3.14 0.59
N LEU A 56 -23.74 2.12 0.47
CA LEU A 56 -24.43 1.49 1.61
C LEU A 56 -24.02 0.03 1.82
N VAL A 57 -23.95 -0.76 0.75
CA VAL A 57 -23.71 -2.22 0.85
C VAL A 57 -22.22 -2.54 0.75
N LEU A 58 -21.52 -1.93 -0.20
CA LEU A 58 -20.07 -2.06 -0.41
C LEU A 58 -19.51 -0.64 -0.54
N PRO A 59 -19.27 0.06 0.57
CA PRO A 59 -18.89 1.46 0.52
C PRO A 59 -17.44 1.63 0.03
N SER A 60 -17.22 2.69 -0.75
CA SER A 60 -15.88 3.22 -1.00
C SER A 60 -15.57 4.31 0.03
N PHE A 61 -14.32 4.38 0.51
CA PHE A 61 -13.98 5.27 1.60
C PHE A 61 -12.50 5.68 1.66
N VAL A 62 -12.26 6.77 2.38
CA VAL A 62 -10.96 7.16 2.91
C VAL A 62 -11.11 7.34 4.42
N GLU A 63 -10.26 6.69 5.20
CA GLU A 63 -10.34 6.66 6.66
C GLU A 63 -8.96 6.87 7.28
N VAL A 64 -8.92 7.64 8.37
CA VAL A 64 -7.73 7.86 9.19
C VAL A 64 -7.95 7.20 10.54
N GLU A 65 -7.04 6.30 10.90
CA GLU A 65 -6.95 5.72 12.23
C GLU A 65 -5.70 6.26 12.90
N ASP A 66 -5.83 6.71 14.15
CA ASP A 66 -4.71 7.23 14.93
C ASP A 66 -4.37 6.32 16.11
N ASN A 67 -3.10 6.27 16.48
CA ASN A 67 -2.61 5.38 17.52
C ASN A 67 -3.18 5.77 18.89
N GLU A 68 -3.35 7.06 19.12
CA GLU A 68 -3.88 7.65 20.33
C GLU A 68 -5.31 7.17 20.63
N ASP A 69 -6.08 6.85 19.58
CA ASP A 69 -7.45 6.36 19.68
C ASP A 69 -7.54 4.82 19.63
N THR A 70 -6.72 4.16 18.79
CA THR A 70 -6.87 2.74 18.47
C THR A 70 -5.85 1.82 19.14
N THR A 71 -4.77 2.37 19.69
CA THR A 71 -3.55 1.66 20.13
C THR A 71 -2.79 0.90 19.04
N LEU A 72 -3.26 0.98 17.78
CA LEU A 72 -2.61 0.41 16.60
C LEU A 72 -1.80 1.48 15.86
N PRO A 73 -0.85 1.13 14.97
CA PRO A 73 -0.11 2.13 14.21
C PRO A 73 -1.05 3.06 13.44
N SER A 74 -0.83 4.39 13.52
CA SER A 74 -1.62 5.34 12.74
C SER A 74 -1.51 5.03 11.24
N VAL A 75 -2.66 5.05 10.56
CA VAL A 75 -2.77 4.65 9.16
C VAL A 75 -3.85 5.46 8.45
N VAL A 76 -3.60 5.81 7.20
CA VAL A 76 -4.63 6.28 6.27
C VAL A 76 -4.99 5.15 5.34
N LYS A 77 -6.26 4.74 5.34
CA LYS A 77 -6.80 3.66 4.51
C LYS A 77 -7.60 4.23 3.35
N ILE A 78 -7.45 3.62 2.18
CA ILE A 78 -8.32 3.84 1.02
C ILE A 78 -8.99 2.51 0.71
N GLY A 79 -10.32 2.49 0.75
CA GLY A 79 -11.14 1.33 0.44
C GLY A 79 -12.03 1.57 -0.78
N LEU A 80 -12.18 0.55 -1.61
CA LEU A 80 -13.12 0.49 -2.72
C LEU A 80 -14.01 -0.73 -2.55
N ASP A 81 -15.32 -0.54 -2.64
CA ASP A 81 -16.31 -1.63 -2.52
C ASP A 81 -16.08 -2.52 -1.28
N ASP A 82 -15.83 -1.90 -0.12
CA ASP A 82 -15.49 -2.54 1.16
C ASP A 82 -14.16 -3.32 1.20
N VAL A 83 -13.29 -3.13 0.20
CA VAL A 83 -11.94 -3.72 0.14
C VAL A 83 -10.89 -2.63 0.28
N VAL A 84 -9.98 -2.78 1.25
CA VAL A 84 -8.82 -1.87 1.40
C VAL A 84 -7.83 -2.11 0.26
N VAL A 85 -7.59 -1.08 -0.54
CA VAL A 85 -6.68 -1.12 -1.70
C VAL A 85 -5.39 -0.35 -1.47
N ALA A 86 -5.35 0.53 -0.47
CA ALA A 86 -4.14 1.22 -0.07
C ALA A 86 -4.12 1.57 1.41
N GLU A 87 -2.95 1.46 2.03
CA GLU A 87 -2.68 1.85 3.41
C GLU A 87 -1.39 2.66 3.50
N PHE A 88 -1.47 3.86 4.07
CA PHE A 88 -0.34 4.74 4.29
C PHE A 88 0.01 4.75 5.77
N TYR A 89 1.11 4.08 6.10
CA TYR A 89 1.68 4.09 7.43
C TYR A 89 2.82 5.10 7.50
N ARG A 90 3.31 5.35 8.72
CA ARG A 90 4.47 6.22 8.94
C ARG A 90 5.74 5.79 8.19
N ASN A 91 5.99 4.48 8.07
CA ASN A 91 7.24 3.93 7.51
C ASN A 91 7.08 3.23 6.17
N ARG A 92 5.84 2.95 5.75
CA ARG A 92 5.56 2.15 4.54
C ARG A 92 4.23 2.54 3.91
N ILE A 93 4.12 2.21 2.64
CA ILE A 93 2.86 2.29 1.89
C ILE A 93 2.58 0.89 1.37
N GLU A 94 1.36 0.40 1.60
CA GLU A 94 0.86 -0.85 1.03
C GLU A 94 -0.20 -0.50 -0.02
N LEU A 95 -0.08 -1.05 -1.23
CA LEU A 95 -0.94 -0.80 -2.40
C LEU A 95 -1.36 -2.16 -2.97
N ASN A 96 -2.55 -2.63 -2.60
CA ASN A 96 -2.96 -4.02 -2.80
C ASN A 96 -1.85 -4.97 -2.27
N ASP A 97 -1.28 -5.81 -3.14
CA ASP A 97 -0.25 -6.79 -2.78
C ASP A 97 1.18 -6.23 -2.83
N LEU A 98 1.39 -4.93 -3.08
CA LEU A 98 2.71 -4.29 -3.13
C LEU A 98 3.00 -3.47 -1.88
N ARG A 99 4.23 -3.54 -1.37
CA ARG A 99 4.72 -2.73 -0.27
C ARG A 99 5.95 -1.91 -0.69
N ILE A 100 5.93 -0.63 -0.35
CA ILE A 100 7.08 0.27 -0.43
C ILE A 100 7.47 0.63 1.01
N GLU A 101 8.67 0.24 1.43
CA GLU A 101 9.23 0.56 2.75
C GLU A 101 10.65 1.10 2.60
N GLY A 102 10.86 2.36 2.98
CA GLY A 102 12.13 3.04 2.73
C GLY A 102 12.48 3.06 1.23
N THR A 103 13.52 2.32 0.85
CA THR A 103 13.96 2.16 -0.55
C THR A 103 13.67 0.77 -1.12
N LYS A 104 12.91 -0.08 -0.41
CA LYS A 104 12.56 -1.44 -0.82
C LYS A 104 11.16 -1.46 -1.43
N LEU A 105 11.03 -2.13 -2.58
CA LEU A 105 9.76 -2.50 -3.20
C LEU A 105 9.64 -4.02 -3.16
N GLU A 106 8.55 -4.54 -2.61
CA GLU A 106 8.34 -5.99 -2.41
C GLU A 106 6.84 -6.35 -2.40
N THR A 107 6.52 -7.64 -2.34
CA THR A 107 5.16 -8.12 -2.11
C THR A 107 4.80 -8.08 -0.62
N VAL A 108 3.52 -7.88 -0.32
CA VAL A 108 3.00 -7.96 1.07
C VAL A 108 3.00 -9.40 1.56
N ASN A 109 2.56 -10.33 0.71
CA ASN A 109 2.48 -11.76 1.00
C ASN A 109 3.78 -12.50 0.63
N SER A 110 4.12 -13.52 1.42
CA SER A 110 5.25 -14.41 1.14
C SER A 110 4.92 -15.40 0.02
N ASN A 111 5.95 -15.82 -0.73
CA ASN A 111 5.85 -16.75 -1.86
C ASN A 111 5.04 -16.24 -3.07
N GLU A 112 4.79 -14.93 -3.13
CA GLU A 112 4.21 -14.27 -4.30
C GLU A 112 5.33 -13.66 -5.17
N ASP A 113 5.11 -13.66 -6.48
CA ASP A 113 6.07 -13.09 -7.44
C ASP A 113 5.90 -11.56 -7.53
N LEU A 114 6.99 -10.81 -7.37
CA LEU A 114 7.01 -9.39 -7.75
C LEU A 114 7.16 -9.27 -9.28
N VAL A 115 6.08 -8.97 -9.98
CA VAL A 115 6.06 -8.90 -11.44
C VAL A 115 6.29 -7.47 -11.94
N LEU A 116 7.43 -7.23 -12.58
CA LEU A 116 7.70 -6.00 -13.36
C LEU A 116 7.37 -6.26 -14.83
N SER A 117 6.30 -5.63 -15.33
CA SER A 117 5.86 -5.78 -16.72
C SER A 117 5.50 -4.44 -17.36
N THR A 118 5.56 -4.38 -18.68
CA THR A 118 5.14 -3.20 -19.45
C THR A 118 4.12 -3.61 -20.51
N PRO A 119 2.97 -2.92 -20.63
CA PRO A 119 1.98 -3.24 -21.65
C PRO A 119 2.49 -2.89 -23.06
N GLY A 120 2.05 -3.64 -24.06
CA GLY A 120 2.41 -3.42 -25.46
C GLY A 120 3.89 -3.72 -25.74
N SER A 121 4.58 -2.81 -26.45
CA SER A 121 5.98 -2.96 -26.85
C SER A 121 6.96 -2.21 -25.92
N GLY A 122 6.56 -1.91 -24.68
CA GLY A 122 7.43 -1.29 -23.68
C GLY A 122 8.55 -2.23 -23.21
N VAL A 123 9.48 -1.69 -22.41
CA VAL A 123 10.55 -2.48 -21.78
C VAL A 123 10.76 -2.02 -20.33
N VAL A 124 11.12 -2.97 -19.44
CA VAL A 124 11.67 -2.64 -18.12
C VAL A 124 13.11 -2.17 -18.32
N ARG A 125 13.41 -0.91 -17.94
CA ARG A 125 14.72 -0.29 -18.15
C ARG A 125 15.41 -0.01 -16.82
N VAL A 126 16.59 -0.59 -16.63
CA VAL A 126 17.55 -0.19 -15.59
C VAL A 126 18.58 0.72 -16.27
N GLN A 127 18.67 1.98 -15.84
CA GLN A 127 19.54 2.98 -16.50
C GLN A 127 21.02 2.85 -16.11
N ASP A 128 21.28 2.19 -15.00
CA ASP A 128 22.63 1.98 -14.45
C ASP A 128 22.83 0.48 -14.18
N VAL A 129 23.65 0.13 -13.19
CA VAL A 129 23.93 -1.24 -12.79
C VAL A 129 22.69 -1.93 -12.18
N LEU A 130 22.40 -3.14 -12.67
CA LEU A 130 21.52 -4.09 -12.00
C LEU A 130 22.36 -5.01 -11.10
N GLU A 131 22.18 -4.91 -9.80
CA GLU A 131 22.73 -5.86 -8.84
C GLU A 131 21.76 -7.03 -8.63
N ILE A 132 22.26 -8.26 -8.68
CA ILE A 132 21.51 -9.48 -8.35
C ILE A 132 22.25 -10.16 -7.19
N SER A 133 21.60 -10.22 -6.03
CA SER A 133 22.16 -10.85 -4.84
C SER A 133 22.33 -12.36 -5.03
N SER A 134 23.33 -12.94 -4.37
CA SER A 134 23.54 -14.38 -4.38
C SER A 134 22.39 -15.11 -3.69
N THR A 135 21.95 -16.21 -4.28
CA THR A 135 21.12 -17.22 -3.64
C THR A 135 21.99 -18.21 -2.86
N PRO A 136 21.53 -18.74 -1.72
CA PRO A 136 20.26 -18.39 -1.07
C PRO A 136 20.31 -17.04 -0.31
N SER A 137 19.19 -16.33 -0.31
CA SER A 137 18.95 -15.15 0.53
C SER A 137 18.50 -15.53 1.95
N ILE A 138 18.58 -14.61 2.92
CA ILE A 138 18.19 -14.89 4.32
C ILE A 138 16.75 -15.40 4.48
N ASP A 139 15.88 -15.06 3.53
CA ASP A 139 14.45 -15.43 3.54
C ASP A 139 14.18 -16.71 2.74
N ASP A 140 15.20 -17.33 2.15
CA ASP A 140 15.01 -18.55 1.37
C ASP A 140 14.76 -19.76 2.31
N PRO A 141 13.78 -20.63 1.99
CA PRO A 141 13.28 -21.67 2.89
C PRO A 141 14.30 -22.76 3.25
N ASP A 142 15.49 -22.72 2.66
CA ASP A 142 16.50 -23.77 2.73
C ASP A 142 17.82 -23.29 3.32
N GLN A 143 17.86 -22.25 4.17
CA GLN A 143 19.11 -21.85 4.85
C GLN A 143 19.58 -22.89 5.89
N ASN A 144 18.66 -23.66 6.48
CA ASN A 144 18.91 -24.54 7.62
C ASN A 144 18.68 -26.04 7.36
N LEU A 145 18.23 -26.45 6.16
CA LEU A 145 18.09 -27.86 5.79
C LEU A 145 19.25 -28.38 4.92
N LEU A 146 20.24 -27.52 4.64
CA LEU A 146 21.44 -27.89 3.90
C LEU A 146 22.32 -28.76 4.79
N GLN A 147 22.37 -30.04 4.46
CA GLN A 147 23.57 -30.83 4.70
C GLN A 147 24.75 -30.06 4.08
N ALA A 148 25.92 -30.02 4.75
CA ALA A 148 27.07 -29.27 4.25
C ALA A 148 27.34 -29.60 2.76
N GLY A 149 27.19 -28.60 1.88
CA GLY A 149 27.39 -28.75 0.43
C GLY A 149 26.12 -28.77 -0.43
N VAL A 150 24.91 -28.73 0.13
CA VAL A 150 23.68 -28.49 -0.66
C VAL A 150 23.57 -26.98 -0.89
N GLN A 151 23.41 -26.55 -2.14
CA GLN A 151 23.23 -25.16 -2.53
C GLN A 151 21.76 -24.98 -2.94
N TYR A 152 21.06 -24.01 -2.35
CA TYR A 152 19.72 -23.68 -2.82
C TYR A 152 19.79 -23.14 -4.24
N GLU A 153 19.04 -23.77 -5.14
CA GLU A 153 18.89 -23.28 -6.51
C GLU A 153 17.42 -23.08 -6.80
N PRO A 154 17.05 -22.03 -7.56
CA PRO A 154 15.67 -21.85 -7.99
C PRO A 154 15.16 -23.09 -8.74
N SER A 155 13.87 -23.40 -8.62
CA SER A 155 13.25 -24.42 -9.48
C SER A 155 13.35 -24.02 -10.97
N PHE A 156 13.12 -24.97 -11.89
CA PHE A 156 13.01 -24.61 -13.30
C PHE A 156 11.78 -23.72 -13.51
N PRO A 157 11.88 -22.63 -14.32
CA PRO A 157 10.71 -21.81 -14.60
C PRO A 157 9.70 -22.60 -15.45
N SER A 158 8.42 -22.29 -15.28
CA SER A 158 7.36 -22.78 -16.17
C SER A 158 7.42 -22.13 -17.55
N ASN A 159 8.05 -20.95 -17.67
CA ASN A 159 8.24 -20.24 -18.91
C ASN A 159 9.57 -19.46 -18.93
N GLY A 160 10.30 -19.54 -20.04
CA GLY A 160 11.49 -18.71 -20.30
C GLY A 160 12.71 -19.13 -19.48
N ILE A 161 13.37 -18.14 -18.87
CA ILE A 161 14.65 -18.30 -18.16
C ILE A 161 14.59 -17.66 -16.78
N ARG A 162 15.18 -18.33 -15.79
CA ARG A 162 15.58 -17.73 -14.51
C ARG A 162 17.07 -17.45 -14.52
N LEU A 163 17.45 -16.21 -14.20
CA LEU A 163 18.83 -15.79 -13.98
C LEU A 163 19.06 -15.69 -12.46
N TYR A 164 20.13 -16.28 -11.96
CA TYR A 164 20.46 -16.24 -10.53
C TYR A 164 21.97 -16.27 -10.30
N VAL A 165 22.39 -15.85 -9.11
CA VAL A 165 23.80 -15.82 -8.71
C VAL A 165 24.00 -16.83 -7.58
N LYS A 166 25.07 -17.63 -7.64
CA LYS A 166 25.52 -18.48 -6.52
C LYS A 166 27.06 -18.53 -6.50
N GLU A 167 27.62 -19.34 -5.61
CA GLU A 167 29.06 -19.59 -5.58
C GLU A 167 29.60 -19.97 -6.96
N ARG A 168 30.77 -19.42 -7.30
CA ARG A 168 31.39 -19.60 -8.61
C ARG A 168 31.80 -21.05 -8.81
N GLU A 169 31.36 -21.67 -9.90
CA GLU A 169 31.78 -23.03 -10.26
C GLU A 169 32.91 -22.98 -11.30
N PHE A 170 33.02 -24.03 -12.13
CA PHE A 170 34.05 -24.15 -13.15
C PHE A 170 33.99 -23.00 -14.17
N GLY A 171 32.81 -22.46 -14.45
CA GLY A 171 32.63 -21.31 -15.34
C GLY A 171 33.12 -19.98 -14.76
N GLY A 172 33.14 -19.85 -13.43
CA GLY A 172 33.82 -18.79 -12.68
C GLY A 172 33.18 -17.40 -12.69
N SER A 173 31.98 -17.24 -13.25
CA SER A 173 31.22 -15.99 -13.18
C SER A 173 30.33 -15.92 -11.94
N GLY A 174 29.84 -17.07 -11.47
CA GLY A 174 28.81 -17.18 -10.44
C GLY A 174 27.40 -16.88 -10.95
N VAL A 175 27.24 -16.58 -12.24
CA VAL A 175 25.95 -16.24 -12.86
C VAL A 175 25.43 -17.45 -13.60
N PHE A 176 24.26 -17.95 -13.20
CA PHE A 176 23.65 -19.15 -13.74
C PHE A 176 22.30 -18.86 -14.36
N PHE A 177 21.90 -19.70 -15.32
CA PHE A 177 20.55 -19.70 -15.86
C PHE A 177 19.89 -21.08 -15.72
N LYS A 178 18.57 -21.09 -15.57
CA LYS A 178 17.71 -22.26 -15.75
C LYS A 178 16.67 -21.95 -16.82
N HIS A 179 16.60 -22.75 -17.86
CA HIS A 179 15.57 -22.66 -18.91
C HIS A 179 14.38 -23.56 -18.57
N GLN A 180 13.20 -23.22 -19.09
CA GLN A 180 11.99 -24.03 -18.98
C GLN A 180 12.16 -25.49 -19.50
N ASP A 181 13.10 -25.72 -20.42
CA ASP A 181 13.34 -27.04 -21.04
C ASP A 181 14.31 -27.93 -20.24
N LEU A 182 14.42 -27.69 -18.93
CA LEU A 182 15.28 -28.43 -18.00
C LEU A 182 16.80 -28.32 -18.29
N THR A 183 17.22 -27.30 -19.02
CA THR A 183 18.64 -26.96 -19.19
C THR A 183 19.09 -25.94 -18.15
N ARG A 184 20.30 -26.14 -17.61
CA ARG A 184 20.94 -25.27 -16.63
C ARG A 184 22.42 -25.16 -16.95
N ASP A 185 22.96 -23.95 -16.92
CA ASP A 185 24.41 -23.73 -17.05
C ASP A 185 24.87 -22.39 -16.45
N GLU A 186 26.18 -22.22 -16.34
CA GLU A 186 26.84 -20.98 -15.93
C GLU A 186 27.12 -20.10 -17.16
N LEU A 187 26.84 -18.80 -17.07
CA LEU A 187 27.23 -17.83 -18.09
C LEU A 187 28.73 -17.56 -17.99
N ILE A 188 29.51 -17.98 -18.99
CA ILE A 188 30.97 -17.92 -18.93
C ILE A 188 31.57 -16.83 -19.84
N SER A 189 32.74 -16.32 -19.45
CA SER A 189 33.52 -15.39 -20.28
C SER A 189 34.07 -16.09 -21.53
N LYS A 190 34.28 -15.31 -22.60
CA LYS A 190 34.84 -15.79 -23.87
C LYS A 190 36.17 -16.54 -23.71
N ASN A 191 37.06 -16.08 -22.83
CA ASN A 191 38.35 -16.73 -22.65
C ASN A 191 38.19 -18.13 -22.04
N ARG A 192 37.22 -18.30 -21.13
CA ARG A 192 36.92 -19.60 -20.53
C ARG A 192 36.21 -20.53 -21.49
N SER A 193 35.26 -20.03 -22.28
CA SER A 193 34.57 -20.86 -23.28
C SER A 193 35.53 -21.44 -24.32
N ILE A 194 36.56 -20.68 -24.72
CA ILE A 194 37.60 -21.17 -25.64
C ILE A 194 38.40 -22.32 -25.04
N VAL A 195 38.81 -22.21 -23.77
CA VAL A 195 39.54 -23.30 -23.09
C VAL A 195 38.69 -24.57 -23.02
N TYR A 196 37.39 -24.46 -22.71
CA TYR A 196 36.51 -25.62 -22.73
C TYR A 196 36.39 -26.26 -24.12
N SER A 197 36.35 -25.46 -25.19
CA SER A 197 36.32 -25.97 -26.58
C SER A 197 37.62 -26.60 -27.07
N MET A 198 38.73 -26.46 -26.34
CA MET A 198 39.99 -27.13 -26.66
C MET A 198 40.12 -28.49 -25.98
N ILE A 199 39.31 -28.73 -24.94
CA ILE A 199 39.36 -29.94 -24.11
C ILE A 199 38.21 -30.90 -24.47
N PHE A 200 37.19 -30.43 -25.18
CA PHE A 200 36.04 -31.18 -25.70
C PHE A 200 35.81 -30.90 -27.18
#